data_AF-A0A6N9HH13-F1
#
_entry.id   AF-A0A6N9HH13-F1
#
_cell.length_a   1.000
_cell.length_b   1.000
_cell.length_c   1.000
_cell.angle_alpha   90.00
_cell.angle_beta   90.00
_cell.angle_gamma   90.00
#
_symmetry.space_group_name_H-M   'P 1'
#
loop_
_entity.id
_entity.type
_entity.pdbx_description
1 polymer ?
#
loop_
_entity_poly.entity_id
_entity_poly.type
_entity_poly.pdbx_seq_one_letter_code
_entity_poly.pdbx_strand_id
1 'polypeptide(L)'
;MKLLFSMSWMLAATFQMTPAFAGDVYSPFGLSCTRGSEPGAEVKKVSDSLDQRFRTVWGKDWAYQTLPTKRIDPKAMEEIAAIAGCAAILDRSACSNFFDPEFGGNLAVFTSLGTKAPVRKQFDEAIAALPSIEARTAAQYCVKLVGKK
;
A
#
# COMPACT_ATOMS: atom_id res chain seq x y z
N MET A 1 -65.46 -20.02 3.15
CA MET A 1 -64.42 -20.80 3.86
C MET A 1 -63.13 -20.69 3.06
N LYS A 2 -62.07 -20.13 3.67
CA LYS A 2 -60.63 -20.09 3.28
C LYS A 2 -60.28 -19.46 1.91
N LEU A 3 -59.90 -18.17 1.84
CA LEU A 3 -58.55 -17.57 2.09
C LEU A 3 -57.43 -18.18 1.25
N LEU A 4 -56.70 -17.32 0.51
CA LEU A 4 -55.25 -17.11 0.67
C LEU A 4 -54.80 -15.90 -0.18
N PHE A 5 -54.56 -14.78 0.51
CA PHE A 5 -53.89 -13.59 -0.02
C PHE A 5 -52.38 -13.86 -0.09
N SER A 6 -51.79 -13.67 -1.26
CA SER A 6 -50.34 -13.67 -1.46
C SER A 6 -49.78 -12.32 -1.03
N MET A 7 -49.16 -12.25 0.14
CA MET A 7 -48.46 -11.07 0.64
C MET A 7 -46.97 -11.27 0.40
N SER A 8 -46.41 -10.51 -0.56
CA SER A 8 -44.99 -10.44 -0.82
C SER A 8 -44.27 -9.78 0.36
N TRP A 9 -43.30 -10.50 0.93
CA TRP A 9 -42.39 -9.97 1.95
C TRP A 9 -41.34 -9.12 1.25
N MET A 10 -41.42 -7.79 1.39
CA MET A 10 -40.29 -6.92 1.08
C MET A 10 -39.29 -7.00 2.24
N LEU A 11 -38.23 -7.79 2.05
CA LEU A 11 -37.02 -7.71 2.87
C LEU A 11 -36.29 -6.41 2.51
N ALA A 12 -36.50 -5.38 3.31
CA ALA A 12 -35.65 -4.19 3.34
C ALA A 12 -34.28 -4.61 3.89
N ALA A 13 -33.31 -4.81 3.00
CA ALA A 13 -31.91 -4.96 3.37
C ALA A 13 -31.38 -3.60 3.83
N THR A 14 -31.45 -3.35 5.14
CA THR A 14 -30.74 -2.26 5.78
C THR A 14 -29.24 -2.59 5.73
N PHE A 15 -28.53 -2.00 4.78
CA PHE A 15 -27.07 -1.92 4.83
C PHE A 15 -26.71 -1.12 6.09
N GLN A 16 -26.38 -1.82 7.17
CA GLN A 16 -25.74 -1.22 8.33
C GLN A 16 -24.38 -0.72 7.87
N MET A 17 -24.27 0.58 7.63
CA MET A 17 -22.98 1.27 7.61
C MET A 17 -22.42 1.17 9.02
N THR A 18 -21.51 0.21 9.22
CA THR A 18 -20.68 0.16 10.42
C THR A 18 -19.79 1.41 10.43
N PRO A 19 -19.84 2.23 11.48
CA PRO A 19 -18.93 3.36 11.60
C PRO A 19 -17.53 2.83 11.93
N ALA A 20 -16.59 3.04 11.01
CA ALA A 20 -15.16 2.85 11.23
C ALA A 20 -14.65 3.86 12.25
N PHE A 21 -14.68 3.50 13.53
CA PHE A 21 -14.08 4.27 14.62
C PHE A 21 -12.65 3.78 14.87
N ALA A 22 -11.70 4.71 14.80
CA ALA A 22 -10.34 4.66 15.35
C ALA A 22 -9.75 3.26 15.62
N GLY A 23 -9.01 2.73 14.63
CA GLY A 23 -8.26 1.48 14.78
C GLY A 23 -8.38 0.50 13.62
N ASP A 24 -8.86 0.92 12.45
CA ASP A 24 -8.87 0.07 11.26
C ASP A 24 -7.44 -0.38 10.94
N VAL A 25 -7.14 -1.62 11.28
CA VAL A 25 -5.89 -2.29 10.94
C VAL A 25 -5.78 -2.28 9.42
N TYR A 26 -4.90 -1.44 8.90
CA TYR A 26 -4.63 -1.44 7.48
C TYR A 26 -3.93 -2.76 7.14
N SER A 27 -4.61 -3.63 6.38
CA SER A 27 -4.16 -5.01 6.16
C SER A 27 -4.20 -5.42 4.68
N PRO A 28 -3.39 -4.79 3.82
CA PRO A 28 -3.36 -5.15 2.41
C PRO A 28 -2.73 -6.54 2.24
N PHE A 29 -3.38 -7.41 1.45
CA PHE A 29 -2.85 -8.72 1.06
C PHE A 29 -2.44 -9.64 2.23
N GLY A 30 -3.11 -9.52 3.38
CA GLY A 30 -2.82 -10.33 4.58
C GLY A 30 -1.64 -9.82 5.43
N LEU A 31 -1.12 -8.62 5.15
CA LEU A 31 -0.17 -7.92 6.01
C LEU A 31 -0.88 -7.31 7.21
N SER A 32 -0.27 -7.19 8.38
CA SER A 32 -0.88 -6.58 9.57
C SER A 32 -0.12 -5.32 9.96
N CYS A 33 -0.57 -4.16 9.46
CA CYS A 33 0.18 -2.92 9.57
C CYS A 33 -0.38 -2.09 10.70
N THR A 34 0.02 -2.44 11.92
CA THR A 34 -0.38 -1.72 13.14
C THR A 34 0.79 -0.94 13.71
N ARG A 35 0.51 0.21 14.31
CA ARG A 35 1.54 0.97 15.03
C ARG A 35 1.94 0.20 16.30
N GLY A 36 3.22 -0.16 16.42
CA GLY A 36 3.76 -0.82 17.62
C GLY A 36 3.75 -2.35 17.61
N SER A 37 3.50 -3.01 16.46
CA SER A 37 3.76 -4.44 16.30
C SER A 37 5.27 -4.75 16.43
N GLU A 38 5.62 -5.94 16.92
CA GLU A 38 7.02 -6.37 16.99
C GLU A 38 7.68 -6.26 15.61
N PRO A 39 8.75 -5.45 15.47
CA PRO A 39 9.20 -4.96 14.18
C PRO A 39 9.80 -6.05 13.28
N GLY A 40 10.20 -7.22 13.81
CA GLY A 40 10.94 -8.20 13.00
C GLY A 40 10.11 -8.93 11.96
N ALA A 41 9.04 -9.62 12.39
CA ALA A 41 8.31 -10.55 11.52
C ALA A 41 7.49 -9.84 10.45
N GLU A 42 6.84 -8.72 10.81
CA GLU A 42 5.98 -8.00 9.86
C GLU A 42 6.80 -7.18 8.86
N VAL A 43 7.91 -6.56 9.29
CA VAL A 43 8.82 -5.86 8.36
C VAL A 43 9.34 -6.81 7.30
N LYS A 44 9.72 -8.03 7.69
CA LYS A 44 10.15 -9.05 6.74
C LYS A 44 9.05 -9.41 5.75
N LYS A 45 7.81 -9.65 6.21
CA LYS A 45 6.68 -9.97 5.31
C LYS A 45 6.38 -8.84 4.32
N VAL A 46 6.46 -7.60 4.76
CA VAL A 46 6.29 -6.42 3.90
C VAL A 46 7.41 -6.38 2.85
N SER A 47 8.67 -6.56 3.26
CA SER A 47 9.82 -6.58 2.34
C SER A 47 9.72 -7.73 1.33
N ASP A 48 9.42 -8.96 1.79
CA ASP A 48 9.20 -10.13 0.93
C ASP A 48 8.05 -9.89 -0.06
N SER A 49 6.97 -9.24 0.42
CA SER A 49 5.83 -8.91 -0.41
C SER A 49 6.20 -7.92 -1.51
N LEU A 50 6.95 -6.86 -1.20
CA LEU A 50 7.46 -5.91 -2.18
C LEU A 50 8.39 -6.58 -3.20
N ASP A 51 9.36 -7.37 -2.72
CA ASP A 51 10.29 -8.12 -3.56
C ASP A 51 9.54 -9.03 -4.54
N GLN A 52 8.51 -9.75 -4.09
CA GLN A 52 7.69 -10.59 -4.96
C GLN A 52 7.00 -9.78 -6.08
N ARG A 53 6.44 -8.61 -5.78
CA ARG A 53 5.76 -7.77 -6.80
C ARG A 53 6.79 -7.20 -7.78
N PHE A 54 7.94 -6.75 -7.28
CA PHE A 54 9.01 -6.25 -8.13
C PHE A 54 9.60 -7.31 -9.03
N ARG A 55 9.78 -8.54 -8.54
CA ARG A 55 10.19 -9.68 -9.39
C ARG A 55 9.19 -9.99 -10.49
N THR A 56 7.90 -9.78 -10.23
CA THR A 56 6.85 -9.98 -11.22
C THR A 56 6.85 -8.88 -12.29
N VAL A 57 7.12 -7.63 -11.88
CA VAL A 57 7.06 -6.46 -12.76
C VAL A 57 8.35 -6.26 -13.57
N TRP A 58 9.51 -6.42 -12.94
CA TRP A 58 10.83 -6.11 -13.52
C TRP A 58 11.74 -7.34 -13.65
N GLY A 59 11.29 -8.52 -13.24
CA GLY A 59 12.05 -9.76 -13.34
C GLY A 59 12.84 -10.11 -12.08
N LYS A 60 13.36 -11.34 -12.02
CA LYS A 60 13.98 -11.92 -10.81
C LYS A 60 15.16 -11.12 -10.27
N ASP A 61 15.89 -10.44 -11.15
CA ASP A 61 17.09 -9.66 -10.82
C ASP A 61 16.81 -8.16 -10.67
N TRP A 62 15.57 -7.76 -10.39
CA TRP A 62 15.18 -6.33 -10.33
C TRP A 62 16.08 -5.49 -9.41
N ALA A 63 16.59 -6.08 -8.32
CA ALA A 63 17.47 -5.40 -7.36
C ALA A 63 18.84 -5.01 -7.94
N TYR A 64 19.26 -5.64 -9.04
CA TYR A 64 20.54 -5.37 -9.72
C TYR A 64 20.36 -4.59 -11.02
N GLN A 65 19.12 -4.28 -11.41
CA GLN A 65 18.83 -3.53 -12.62
C GLN A 65 18.97 -2.02 -12.39
N THR A 66 19.27 -1.29 -13.47
CA THR A 66 19.18 0.18 -13.47
C THR A 66 17.77 0.61 -13.07
N LEU A 67 17.66 1.68 -12.27
CA LEU A 67 16.38 2.18 -11.76
C LEU A 67 15.33 2.29 -12.88
N PRO A 68 14.16 1.63 -12.73
CA PRO A 68 13.11 1.67 -13.72
C PRO A 68 12.59 3.10 -13.85
N THR A 69 12.43 3.59 -15.08
CA THR A 69 11.91 4.95 -15.33
C THR A 69 10.54 4.95 -16.00
N LYS A 70 10.17 3.82 -16.63
CA LYS A 70 8.91 3.66 -17.36
C LYS A 70 7.77 3.26 -16.43
N ARG A 71 6.56 3.71 -16.77
CA ARG A 71 5.32 3.25 -16.13
C ARG A 71 5.21 1.73 -16.22
N ILE A 72 4.55 1.16 -15.22
CA ILE A 72 4.26 -0.27 -15.12
C ILE A 72 2.74 -0.49 -15.19
N ASP A 73 2.32 -1.74 -15.18
CA ASP A 73 0.90 -2.09 -15.11
C ASP A 73 0.21 -1.37 -13.93
N PRO A 74 -0.93 -0.68 -14.13
CA PRO A 74 -1.60 0.08 -13.08
C PRO A 74 -1.99 -0.75 -11.87
N LYS A 75 -2.48 -1.98 -12.09
CA LYS A 75 -2.88 -2.88 -10.99
C LYS A 75 -1.65 -3.29 -10.18
N ALA A 76 -0.53 -3.62 -10.85
CA ALA A 76 0.71 -3.89 -10.13
C ALA A 76 1.18 -2.68 -9.29
N MET A 77 1.05 -1.46 -9.81
CA MET A 77 1.37 -0.25 -9.05
C MET A 77 0.43 -0.04 -7.86
N GLU A 78 -0.86 -0.30 -8.00
CA GLU A 78 -1.83 -0.22 -6.90
C GLU A 78 -1.47 -1.20 -5.77
N GLU A 79 -1.10 -2.44 -6.12
CA GLU A 79 -0.64 -3.44 -5.15
C GLU A 79 0.64 -2.98 -4.42
N ILE A 80 1.61 -2.46 -5.17
CA ILE A 80 2.85 -1.91 -4.62
C ILE A 80 2.56 -0.72 -3.70
N ALA A 81 1.69 0.20 -4.11
CA ALA A 81 1.32 1.38 -3.31
C ALA A 81 0.60 0.98 -2.03
N ALA A 82 -0.26 -0.04 -2.07
CA ALA A 82 -0.93 -0.54 -0.88
C ALA A 82 0.08 -1.15 0.11
N ILE A 83 1.04 -1.95 -0.37
CA ILE A 83 2.11 -2.48 0.49
C ILE A 83 3.02 -1.35 0.99
N ALA A 84 3.28 -0.32 0.19
CA ALA A 84 4.04 0.86 0.61
C ALA A 84 3.32 1.66 1.71
N GLY A 85 1.99 1.76 1.64
CA GLY A 85 1.16 2.32 2.70
C GLY A 85 1.35 1.57 4.03
N CYS A 86 1.38 0.25 3.98
CA CYS A 86 1.68 -0.61 5.12
C CYS A 86 3.09 -0.38 5.67
N ALA A 87 4.09 -0.43 4.79
CA ALA A 87 5.49 -0.18 5.11
C ALA A 87 5.68 1.16 5.84
N ALA A 88 5.01 2.20 5.35
CA ALA A 88 5.09 3.53 5.94
C ALA A 88 4.41 3.64 7.31
N ILE A 89 3.38 2.84 7.60
CA ILE A 89 2.78 2.80 8.94
C ILE A 89 3.76 2.19 9.94
N LEU A 90 4.41 1.08 9.57
CA LEU A 90 5.39 0.38 10.41
C LEU A 90 6.65 1.23 10.64
N ASP A 91 7.07 1.98 9.64
CA ASP A 91 8.35 2.71 9.60
C ASP A 91 8.20 4.23 9.77
N ARG A 92 7.03 4.71 10.23
CA ARG A 92 6.65 6.13 10.14
C ARG A 92 7.61 7.10 10.86
N SER A 93 8.36 6.64 11.86
CA SER A 93 9.27 7.50 12.64
C SER A 93 10.50 7.93 11.85
N ALA A 94 11.08 7.03 11.04
CA ALA A 94 12.35 7.26 10.36
C ALA A 94 12.27 7.06 8.84
N CYS A 95 11.31 6.27 8.35
CA CYS A 95 11.18 5.88 6.95
C CYS A 95 12.44 5.21 6.36
N SER A 96 13.34 4.75 7.23
CA SER A 96 14.67 4.23 6.90
C SER A 96 14.65 2.79 6.40
N ASN A 97 13.69 1.98 6.85
CA ASN A 97 13.70 0.54 6.57
C ASN A 97 13.26 0.22 5.15
N PHE A 98 12.31 0.99 4.60
CA PHE A 98 11.74 0.69 3.29
C PHE A 98 11.99 1.77 2.24
N PHE A 99 12.05 3.05 2.62
CA PHE A 99 12.09 4.16 1.66
C PHE A 99 13.50 4.70 1.42
N ASP A 100 14.44 4.43 2.32
CA ASP A 100 15.77 5.02 2.30
C ASP A 100 16.74 4.25 1.39
N PRO A 101 17.30 4.91 0.36
CA PRO A 101 18.32 4.31 -0.48
C PRO A 101 19.61 3.97 0.26
N GLU A 102 19.95 4.67 1.35
CA GLU A 102 21.18 4.40 2.12
C GLU A 102 21.13 3.04 2.82
N PHE A 103 19.93 2.61 3.22
CA PHE A 103 19.69 1.31 3.86
C PHE A 103 19.21 0.24 2.88
N GLY A 104 19.15 0.53 1.58
CA GLY A 104 18.72 -0.42 0.55
C GLY A 104 17.25 -0.81 0.64
N GLY A 105 16.40 0.08 1.17
CA GLY A 105 14.97 -0.20 1.31
C GLY A 105 14.30 -0.48 -0.04
N ASN A 106 13.37 -1.43 -0.10
CA ASN A 106 12.72 -1.84 -1.36
C ASN A 106 12.09 -0.65 -2.13
N LEU A 107 11.47 0.29 -1.42
CA LEU A 107 10.81 1.46 -2.01
C LEU A 107 11.80 2.58 -2.38
N ALA A 108 13.09 2.40 -2.10
CA ALA A 108 14.16 3.28 -2.56
C ALA A 108 14.16 3.43 -4.09
N VAL A 109 13.67 2.41 -4.80
CA VAL A 109 13.51 2.44 -6.26
C VAL A 109 12.67 3.62 -6.74
N PHE A 110 11.69 4.07 -5.93
CA PHE A 110 10.87 5.24 -6.25
C PHE A 110 11.44 6.51 -5.65
N THR A 111 11.92 6.49 -4.40
CA THR A 111 12.44 7.70 -3.72
C THR A 111 13.75 8.20 -4.34
N SER A 112 14.54 7.33 -4.95
CA SER A 112 15.77 7.67 -5.68
C SER A 112 15.51 8.38 -7.01
N LEU A 113 14.30 8.24 -7.56
CA LEU A 113 13.90 8.88 -8.80
C LEU A 113 13.40 10.30 -8.53
N GLY A 114 13.71 11.22 -9.45
CA GLY A 114 13.10 12.55 -9.43
C GLY A 114 11.60 12.48 -9.67
N THR A 115 10.86 13.44 -9.12
CA THR A 115 9.38 13.54 -9.21
C THR A 115 8.81 13.54 -10.64
N LYS A 116 9.64 13.87 -11.63
CA LYS A 116 9.28 13.85 -13.06
C LYS A 116 9.39 12.47 -13.71
N ALA A 117 10.00 11.48 -13.06
CA ALA A 117 10.12 10.14 -13.62
C ALA A 117 8.73 9.50 -13.76
N PRO A 118 8.35 8.95 -14.94
CA PRO A 118 7.00 8.43 -15.17
C PRO A 118 6.52 7.40 -14.14
N VAL A 119 7.39 6.48 -13.72
CA VAL A 119 7.05 5.47 -12.71
C VAL A 119 6.90 6.08 -11.31
N ARG A 120 7.70 7.11 -10.97
CA ARG A 120 7.59 7.81 -9.69
C ARG A 120 6.27 8.58 -9.62
N LYS A 121 5.93 9.30 -10.69
CA LYS A 121 4.63 9.98 -10.78
C LYS A 121 3.46 9.00 -10.62
N GLN A 122 3.54 7.84 -11.26
CA GLN A 122 2.52 6.78 -11.14
C GLN A 122 2.43 6.24 -9.70
N PHE A 123 3.56 6.06 -9.02
CA PHE A 123 3.60 5.63 -7.62
C PHE A 123 2.99 6.68 -6.68
N ASP A 124 3.32 7.96 -6.87
CA ASP A 124 2.76 9.07 -6.07
C ASP A 124 1.24 9.18 -6.28
N GLU A 125 0.76 9.02 -7.52
CA GLU A 125 -0.67 8.96 -7.88
C GLU A 125 -1.37 7.77 -7.19
N ALA A 126 -0.76 6.59 -7.21
CA ALA A 126 -1.30 5.39 -6.58
C ALA A 126 -1.36 5.52 -5.04
N ILE A 127 -0.34 6.13 -4.41
CA ILE A 127 -0.38 6.45 -2.98
C ILE A 127 -1.53 7.41 -2.66
N ALA A 128 -1.71 8.47 -3.47
CA ALA A 128 -2.79 9.43 -3.26
C ALA A 128 -4.19 8.80 -3.36
N ALA A 129 -4.32 7.76 -4.18
CA ALA A 129 -5.54 7.00 -4.40
C ALA A 129 -5.82 5.93 -3.33
N LEU A 130 -4.91 5.70 -2.35
CA LEU A 130 -5.14 4.70 -1.31
C LEU A 130 -6.41 5.00 -0.50
N PRO A 131 -7.24 3.98 -0.22
CA PRO A 131 -8.49 4.16 0.52
C PRO A 131 -8.26 4.44 2.01
N SER A 132 -7.18 3.90 2.59
CA SER A 132 -6.82 4.17 3.98
C SER A 132 -6.14 5.53 4.11
N ILE A 133 -6.78 6.44 4.85
CA ILE A 133 -6.25 7.78 5.14
C ILE A 133 -4.92 7.68 5.89
N GLU A 134 -4.81 6.75 6.85
CA GLU A 134 -3.58 6.56 7.62
C GLU A 134 -2.43 6.09 6.72
N ALA A 135 -2.66 5.05 5.91
CA ALA A 135 -1.66 4.50 4.99
C ALA A 135 -1.21 5.54 3.97
N ARG A 136 -2.16 6.28 3.37
CA ARG A 136 -1.88 7.37 2.45
C ARG A 136 -1.02 8.44 3.10
N THR A 137 -1.40 8.91 4.29
CA THR A 137 -0.69 9.99 4.99
C THR A 137 0.72 9.55 5.39
N ALA A 138 0.87 8.31 5.86
CA ALA A 138 2.17 7.76 6.23
C ALA A 138 3.09 7.61 5.01
N ALA A 139 2.59 7.05 3.90
CA ALA A 139 3.38 6.88 2.68
C ALA A 139 3.78 8.23 2.07
N GLN A 140 2.86 9.19 1.99
CA GLN A 140 3.17 10.54 1.53
C GLN A 140 4.23 11.22 2.40
N TYR A 141 4.17 11.02 3.72
CA TYR A 141 5.18 11.51 4.64
C TYR A 141 6.56 10.92 4.34
N CYS A 142 6.68 9.58 4.23
CA CYS A 142 7.96 8.94 3.97
C CYS A 142 8.54 9.28 2.60
N VAL A 143 7.70 9.32 1.56
CA VAL A 143 8.10 9.71 0.21
C VAL A 143 8.60 11.16 0.17
N LYS A 144 7.99 12.07 0.95
CA LYS A 144 8.43 13.46 1.05
C LYS A 144 9.71 13.62 1.88
N LEU A 145 9.86 12.83 2.94
CA LEU A 145 11.00 12.89 3.85
C LEU A 145 12.29 12.42 3.17
N VAL A 146 12.21 11.31 2.44
CA VAL A 146 13.36 10.58 1.89
C VAL A 146 13.52 10.78 0.38
N GLY A 147 12.43 11.11 -0.31
CA GLY A 147 12.43 11.25 -1.76
C GLY A 147 13.34 12.36 -2.27
N LYS A 148 14.04 12.05 -3.37
CA LYS A 148 14.74 13.03 -4.18
C LYS A 148 13.75 14.08 -4.70
N LYS A 149 14.12 15.36 -4.52
CA LYS A 149 13.32 16.52 -4.95
C LYS A 149 13.38 16.70 -6.47
#